data_AF-A0A6C0AYR2-F1
#
_entry.id   AF-A0A6C0AYR2-F1
#
_cell.length_a   1.000
_cell.length_b   1.000
_cell.length_c   1.000
_cell.angle_alpha   90.00
_cell.angle_beta   90.00
_cell.angle_gamma   90.00
#
_symmetry.space_group_name_H-M   'P 1'
#
loop_
_entity.id
_entity.type
_entity.pdbx_description
1 polymer ?
#
loop_
_entity_poly.entity_id
_entity_poly.type
_entity_poly.pdbx_seq_one_letter_code
_entity_poly.pdbx_strand_id
1 'polypeptide(L)'
;MLCSGHEFMKLADICIRKQGLINELRNGIKYELNLENYSNSDLDNLKSSRIIFIKTDFIVETFDKLYEYFNNGVIIITHNSDYAIGRNINVYLDLPKIYKWYCMNKLINHKKLQAIPIGIANPQFKHGNIKIINDIKIYKHIIKNNLLYCNFNVKTKSEHRSPIREYLLNKGYIFETNISQNDYLYNLSKSKFVLCPRGGGPDSHRIWEALYFNCIPIIEKYENVFDDFKDLPILFIDNYRQINNEFLEIEYNKMSKMSFSIEKLYIDYWRKQFELDIKSIPINMENNIKLSINENKPKKITSDLKYRDDFNIFDKNIRKRLISFGNERFKKSRERIINEANKIGIFDECICEKENILEEDGFKEVITKLSISGTGRGYYWYMWKPYIIYKHLKDLSDGEILFYCDSGMMIPNTNTTKFKFINMFNLVCDISLCPTGIATFITTGPEKDRIEKQFTLLQTLKCLGVENNEDIINSQQCQAGVTMIYKCEKSVEIVEKWYNFILTNPEIFIGDYRYCKMERMNQCPDFKDHRHDQSVWSILCKLYGVTILTHDKNPMYQSHARE
;
A
#
# COMPACT_ATOMS: atom_id res chain seq x y z
N MET A 1 -7.31 0.68 34.15
CA MET A 1 -7.21 -0.64 33.44
C MET A 1 -5.97 -0.65 32.54
N LEU A 2 -5.50 -1.83 32.09
CA LEU A 2 -4.35 -1.94 31.18
C LEU A 2 -4.74 -1.54 29.76
N CYS A 3 -3.81 -1.02 28.96
CA CYS A 3 -4.07 -0.76 27.56
C CYS A 3 -4.27 -2.07 26.79
N SER A 4 -5.28 -2.11 25.93
CA SER A 4 -5.50 -3.14 24.92
C SER A 4 -6.36 -2.54 23.81
N GLY A 5 -6.40 -3.18 22.67
CA GLY A 5 -7.24 -2.70 21.58
C GLY A 5 -8.72 -2.68 21.92
N HIS A 6 -9.20 -3.66 22.66
CA HIS A 6 -10.58 -3.66 23.17
C HIS A 6 -10.87 -2.49 24.11
N GLU A 7 -9.92 -2.11 24.97
CA GLU A 7 -10.08 -0.94 25.84
C GLU A 7 -10.08 0.38 25.05
N PHE A 8 -9.26 0.49 23.99
CA PHE A 8 -9.32 1.65 23.08
C PHE A 8 -10.63 1.73 22.30
N MET A 9 -11.22 0.59 21.93
CA MET A 9 -12.54 0.55 21.28
C MET A 9 -13.64 1.14 22.19
N LYS A 10 -13.60 0.87 23.50
CA LYS A 10 -14.55 1.43 24.48
C LYS A 10 -14.44 2.94 24.66
N LEU A 11 -13.30 3.53 24.31
CA LEU A 11 -13.11 4.98 24.37
C LEU A 11 -13.69 5.70 23.13
N ALA A 12 -14.01 4.97 22.06
CA ALA A 12 -14.56 5.55 20.85
C ALA A 12 -16.09 5.67 20.91
N ASP A 13 -16.63 6.68 20.25
CA ASP A 13 -18.07 6.80 20.05
C ASP A 13 -18.59 5.70 19.12
N ILE A 14 -17.82 5.40 18.07
CA ILE A 14 -18.16 4.41 17.06
C ILE A 14 -16.96 3.58 16.62
N CYS A 15 -17.16 2.28 16.45
CA CYS A 15 -16.17 1.34 15.93
C CYS A 15 -16.52 0.86 14.53
N ILE A 16 -15.63 1.09 13.55
CA ILE A 16 -15.79 0.71 12.14
C ILE A 16 -15.03 -0.59 11.82
N ARG A 17 -15.69 -1.56 11.19
CA ARG A 17 -15.14 -2.92 10.90
C ARG A 17 -15.82 -3.63 9.73
N LYS A 18 -15.35 -4.82 9.31
CA LYS A 18 -16.03 -5.69 8.31
C LYS A 18 -16.74 -6.93 8.88
N GLN A 19 -16.21 -7.53 9.95
CA GLN A 19 -16.76 -8.75 10.55
C GLN A 19 -17.33 -8.47 11.95
N GLY A 20 -18.36 -9.21 12.35
CA GLY A 20 -18.98 -9.11 13.67
C GLY A 20 -17.98 -9.43 14.80
N LEU A 21 -18.05 -8.69 15.91
CA LEU A 21 -17.26 -8.90 17.12
C LEU A 21 -17.91 -10.10 17.78
N ILE A 22 -17.08 -11.03 18.25
CA ILE A 22 -17.51 -12.03 19.21
C ILE A 22 -18.15 -11.28 20.39
N ASN A 23 -19.27 -11.78 20.91
CA ASN A 23 -20.12 -11.06 21.87
C ASN A 23 -19.34 -10.45 23.05
N GLU A 24 -18.28 -11.11 23.52
CA GLU A 24 -17.41 -10.66 24.61
C GLU A 24 -16.77 -9.29 24.35
N LEU A 25 -16.47 -8.96 23.09
CA LEU A 25 -15.81 -7.71 22.74
C LEU A 25 -16.80 -6.58 22.38
N ARG A 26 -18.11 -6.84 22.36
CA ARG A 26 -19.14 -5.81 22.15
C ARG A 26 -19.44 -5.04 23.43
N ASN A 27 -19.14 -5.62 24.59
CA ASN A 27 -19.46 -5.02 25.88
C ASN A 27 -18.71 -3.69 26.07
N GLY A 28 -19.44 -2.61 26.34
CA GLY A 28 -18.89 -1.26 26.53
C GLY A 28 -18.59 -0.48 25.24
N ILE A 29 -18.88 -1.03 24.05
CA ILE A 29 -18.84 -0.26 22.80
C ILE A 29 -20.17 0.48 22.65
N LYS A 30 -20.11 1.79 22.40
CA LYS A 30 -21.29 2.65 22.25
C LYS A 30 -22.01 2.41 20.93
N TYR A 31 -21.31 2.63 19.81
CA TYR A 31 -21.84 2.35 18.47
C TYR A 31 -20.88 1.53 17.64
N GLU A 32 -21.44 0.90 16.62
CA GLU A 32 -20.73 -0.01 15.75
C GLU A 32 -21.22 0.14 14.31
N LEU A 33 -20.31 0.20 13.36
CA LEU A 33 -20.63 0.25 11.93
C LEU A 33 -19.88 -0.85 11.18
N ASN A 34 -20.64 -1.73 10.53
CA ASN A 34 -20.07 -2.76 9.66
C ASN A 34 -19.98 -2.25 8.21
N LEU A 35 -18.76 -2.07 7.70
CA LEU A 35 -18.42 -1.64 6.34
C LEU A 35 -19.06 -2.50 5.25
N GLU A 36 -19.38 -3.76 5.51
CA GLU A 36 -20.04 -4.66 4.55
C GLU A 36 -21.56 -4.43 4.52
N ASN A 37 -22.16 -4.06 5.65
CA ASN A 37 -23.59 -3.81 5.77
C ASN A 37 -23.89 -2.82 6.91
N TYR A 38 -24.26 -1.59 6.56
CA TYR A 38 -24.62 -0.53 7.52
C TYR A 38 -25.93 0.14 7.11
N SER A 39 -26.71 0.54 8.10
CA SER A 39 -28.00 1.20 7.97
C SER A 39 -27.87 2.74 8.01
N ASN A 40 -28.97 3.45 7.73
CA ASN A 40 -29.00 4.92 7.91
C ASN A 40 -28.78 5.32 9.37
N SER A 41 -29.27 4.53 10.33
CA SER A 41 -29.04 4.78 11.76
C SER A 41 -27.54 4.73 12.10
N ASP A 42 -26.79 3.79 11.51
CA ASP A 42 -25.35 3.71 11.72
C ASP A 42 -24.61 4.93 11.15
N LEU A 43 -25.09 5.47 10.03
CA LEU A 43 -24.55 6.72 9.46
C LEU A 43 -24.86 7.93 10.34
N ASP A 44 -26.03 7.97 10.99
CA ASP A 44 -26.37 9.07 11.90
C ASP A 44 -25.56 9.00 13.21
N ASN A 45 -25.30 7.78 13.71
CA ASN A 45 -24.34 7.56 14.80
C ASN A 45 -22.92 7.99 14.39
N LEU A 46 -22.49 7.71 13.16
CA LEU A 46 -21.20 8.15 12.65
C LEU A 46 -21.09 9.68 12.55
N LYS A 47 -22.13 10.36 12.05
CA LYS A 47 -22.17 11.83 11.94
C LYS A 47 -22.10 12.53 13.29
N SER A 48 -22.64 11.91 14.34
CA SER A 48 -22.61 12.45 15.70
C SER A 48 -21.34 12.09 16.48
N SER A 49 -20.51 11.20 15.96
CA SER A 49 -19.29 10.73 16.62
C SER A 49 -18.15 11.74 16.52
N ARG A 50 -17.38 11.89 17.62
CA ARG A 50 -16.14 12.68 17.66
C ARG A 50 -14.91 11.79 17.70
N ILE A 51 -14.99 10.62 18.33
CA ILE A 51 -13.92 9.63 18.33
C ILE A 51 -14.35 8.42 17.50
N ILE A 52 -13.60 8.14 16.43
CA ILE A 52 -13.88 7.04 15.51
C ILE A 52 -12.74 6.02 15.62
N PHE A 53 -13.07 4.81 16.02
CA PHE A 53 -12.14 3.68 16.01
C PHE A 53 -12.23 2.93 14.68
N ILE A 54 -11.08 2.63 14.07
CA ILE A 54 -10.96 1.91 12.81
C ILE A 54 -9.91 0.81 12.99
N LYS A 55 -10.24 -0.46 12.68
CA LYS A 55 -9.18 -1.47 12.58
C LYS A 55 -8.22 -1.06 11.46
N THR A 56 -6.90 -1.03 11.71
CA THR A 56 -5.90 -0.48 10.76
C THR A 56 -6.04 -1.02 9.32
N ASP A 57 -6.40 -2.30 9.17
CA ASP A 57 -6.64 -2.95 7.87
C ASP A 57 -7.69 -2.25 6.99
N PHE A 58 -8.61 -1.49 7.58
CA PHE A 58 -9.78 -0.95 6.91
C PHE A 58 -9.74 0.57 6.74
N ILE A 59 -8.59 1.21 6.97
CA ILE A 59 -8.45 2.68 6.89
C ILE A 59 -8.89 3.18 5.52
N VAL A 60 -8.28 2.70 4.44
CA VAL A 60 -8.57 3.14 3.06
C VAL A 60 -10.06 3.03 2.77
N GLU A 61 -10.63 1.84 3.00
CA GLU A 61 -12.05 1.58 2.71
C GLU A 61 -13.01 2.41 3.56
N THR A 62 -12.64 2.66 4.83
CA THR A 62 -13.42 3.50 5.73
C THR A 62 -13.44 4.93 5.23
N PHE A 63 -12.28 5.50 4.92
CA PHE A 63 -12.20 6.87 4.43
C PHE A 63 -12.90 7.02 3.07
N ASP A 64 -12.70 6.08 2.15
CA ASP A 64 -13.31 6.13 0.82
C ASP A 64 -14.85 6.06 0.87
N LYS A 65 -15.42 5.28 1.79
CA LYS A 65 -16.88 5.11 1.88
C LYS A 65 -17.57 6.07 2.83
N LEU A 66 -16.89 6.46 3.91
CA LEU A 66 -17.56 7.03 5.07
C LEU A 66 -17.08 8.44 5.45
N TYR A 67 -15.98 8.93 4.87
CA TYR A 67 -15.42 10.25 5.22
C TYR A 67 -16.41 11.41 5.02
N GLU A 68 -17.30 11.32 4.03
CA GLU A 68 -18.35 12.32 3.81
C GLU A 68 -19.29 12.48 5.02
N TYR A 69 -19.51 11.39 5.77
CA TYR A 69 -20.36 11.36 6.96
C TYR A 69 -19.61 11.69 8.25
N PHE A 70 -18.28 11.82 8.22
CA PHE A 70 -17.54 12.18 9.42
C PHE A 70 -17.94 13.58 9.88
N ASN A 71 -18.04 13.76 11.19
CA ASN A 71 -18.14 15.08 11.78
C ASN A 71 -16.84 15.86 11.51
N ASN A 72 -16.89 17.18 11.64
CA ASN A 72 -15.68 17.99 11.62
C ASN A 72 -14.91 17.84 12.94
N GLY A 73 -13.59 17.90 12.86
CA GLY A 73 -12.71 17.83 14.02
C GLY A 73 -12.69 16.46 14.70
N VAL A 74 -12.83 15.36 13.94
CA VAL A 74 -12.81 14.01 14.53
C VAL A 74 -11.41 13.59 14.96
N ILE A 75 -11.38 12.78 16.01
CA ILE A 75 -10.21 12.02 16.45
C ILE A 75 -10.35 10.60 15.89
N ILE A 76 -9.32 10.14 15.19
CA ILE A 76 -9.26 8.77 14.66
C ILE A 76 -8.39 7.92 15.59
N ILE A 77 -8.82 6.69 15.86
CA ILE A 77 -8.02 5.68 16.56
C ILE A 77 -7.86 4.48 15.64
N THR A 78 -6.61 4.10 15.33
CA THR A 78 -6.30 2.89 14.57
C THR A 78 -5.50 1.87 15.36
N HIS A 79 -6.02 0.66 15.46
CA HIS A 79 -5.48 -0.41 16.30
C HIS A 79 -5.89 -1.80 15.75
N ASN A 80 -5.58 -2.85 16.49
CA ASN A 80 -6.04 -4.24 16.27
C ASN A 80 -5.53 -4.85 14.95
N SER A 81 -4.30 -4.50 14.59
CA SER A 81 -3.63 -4.99 13.40
C SER A 81 -2.13 -5.06 13.65
N ASP A 82 -1.46 -5.93 12.92
CA ASP A 82 0.00 -5.92 12.79
C ASP A 82 0.49 -4.80 11.86
N TYR A 83 -0.42 -4.17 11.09
CA TYR A 83 -0.08 -3.12 10.14
C TYR A 83 0.31 -1.81 10.84
N ALA A 84 1.21 -1.10 10.16
CA ALA A 84 1.73 0.18 10.59
C ALA A 84 1.04 1.36 9.91
N ILE A 85 1.14 2.54 10.51
CA ILE A 85 0.75 3.80 9.88
C ILE A 85 1.99 4.45 9.27
N GLY A 86 2.07 4.39 7.94
CA GLY A 86 3.15 4.98 7.13
C GLY A 86 2.67 6.07 6.19
N ARG A 87 3.55 6.48 5.26
CA ARG A 87 3.28 7.57 4.31
C ARG A 87 2.10 7.31 3.38
N ASN A 88 1.76 6.04 3.15
CA ASN A 88 0.58 5.62 2.41
C ASN A 88 -0.74 6.19 2.98
N ILE A 89 -0.76 6.68 4.22
CA ILE A 89 -1.95 7.21 4.87
C ILE A 89 -1.90 8.75 4.98
N ASN A 90 -0.81 9.41 4.54
CA ASN A 90 -0.66 10.88 4.58
C ASN A 90 -1.81 11.62 3.91
N VAL A 91 -2.31 11.09 2.79
CA VAL A 91 -3.45 11.68 2.06
C VAL A 91 -4.70 11.82 2.92
N TYR A 92 -4.87 10.95 3.92
CA TYR A 92 -5.99 11.00 4.86
C TYR A 92 -5.69 11.87 6.09
N LEU A 93 -4.43 11.93 6.53
CA LEU A 93 -4.01 12.77 7.67
C LEU A 93 -4.25 14.27 7.40
N ASP A 94 -4.05 14.71 6.16
CA ASP A 94 -4.25 16.10 5.76
C ASP A 94 -5.73 16.49 5.55
N LEU A 95 -6.65 15.52 5.61
CA LEU A 95 -8.07 15.81 5.40
C LEU A 95 -8.62 16.78 6.46
N PRO A 96 -9.44 17.76 6.05
CA PRO A 96 -9.84 18.89 6.90
C PRO A 96 -10.70 18.48 8.11
N LYS A 97 -11.47 17.39 7.98
CA LYS A 97 -12.31 16.91 9.09
C LYS A 97 -11.51 16.23 10.19
N ILE A 98 -10.26 15.83 9.93
CA ILE A 98 -9.44 15.09 10.88
C ILE A 98 -8.68 16.09 11.76
N TYR A 99 -8.96 16.09 13.06
CA TYR A 99 -8.25 16.89 14.05
C TYR A 99 -6.96 16.19 14.50
N LYS A 100 -7.10 14.92 14.92
CA LYS A 100 -6.00 14.12 15.46
C LYS A 100 -6.19 12.64 15.15
N TRP A 101 -5.09 11.91 15.14
CA TRP A 101 -5.04 10.49 14.82
C TRP A 101 -4.10 9.77 15.78
N TYR A 102 -4.64 8.77 16.47
CA TYR A 102 -3.94 7.89 17.39
C TYR A 102 -3.71 6.52 16.75
N CYS A 103 -2.47 6.03 16.74
CA CYS A 103 -2.17 4.76 16.10
C CYS A 103 -1.11 3.91 16.79
N MET A 104 -1.21 2.59 16.66
CA MET A 104 -0.06 1.72 16.87
C MET A 104 0.94 1.83 15.71
N ASN A 105 2.18 1.37 15.91
CA ASN A 105 3.17 1.20 14.83
C ASN A 105 3.34 2.45 13.95
N LYS A 106 3.59 3.61 14.59
CA LYS A 106 3.72 4.92 13.92
C LYS A 106 5.05 5.03 13.16
N LEU A 107 5.07 4.81 11.84
CA LEU A 107 6.31 4.87 11.04
C LEU A 107 6.67 6.27 10.55
N ILE A 108 5.77 7.23 10.67
CA ILE A 108 5.95 8.60 10.18
C ILE A 108 5.69 9.62 11.28
N ASN A 109 6.35 10.77 11.18
CA ASN A 109 6.01 11.94 11.96
C ASN A 109 5.03 12.83 11.19
N HIS A 110 3.95 13.20 11.85
CA HIS A 110 2.95 14.12 11.32
C HIS A 110 2.29 14.87 12.48
N LYS A 111 1.99 16.17 12.32
CA LYS A 111 1.49 17.03 13.39
C LYS A 111 0.17 16.56 14.04
N LYS A 112 -0.63 15.79 13.30
CA LYS A 112 -1.89 15.21 13.78
C LYS A 112 -1.75 13.77 14.27
N LEU A 113 -0.58 13.13 14.13
CA LEU A 113 -0.40 11.70 14.37
C LEU A 113 0.37 11.47 15.68
N GLN A 114 -0.18 10.63 16.56
CA GLN A 114 0.41 10.29 17.85
C GLN A 114 0.33 8.79 18.10
N ALA A 115 1.40 8.19 18.62
CA ALA A 115 1.42 6.76 18.90
C ALA A 115 0.57 6.41 20.14
N ILE A 116 -0.10 5.26 20.09
CA ILE A 116 -0.75 4.62 21.25
C ILE A 116 -0.22 3.19 21.44
N PRO A 117 -0.22 2.68 22.68
CA PRO A 117 0.20 1.32 22.99
C PRO A 117 -0.59 0.25 22.22
N ILE A 118 0.06 -0.78 21.68
CA ILE A 118 -0.65 -2.04 21.35
C ILE A 118 -1.22 -2.71 22.60
N GLY A 119 -0.53 -2.55 23.75
CA GLY A 119 -0.97 -3.05 25.04
C GLY A 119 -0.96 -4.58 25.14
N ILE A 120 -1.83 -5.15 25.98
CA ILE A 120 -2.03 -6.61 26.07
C ILE A 120 -2.95 -7.11 24.97
N ALA A 121 -2.88 -8.41 24.67
CA ALA A 121 -3.74 -9.03 23.69
C ALA A 121 -5.22 -9.02 24.11
N ASN A 122 -6.11 -8.93 23.11
CA ASN A 122 -7.55 -8.94 23.31
C ASN A 122 -8.03 -10.29 23.89
N PRO A 123 -9.12 -10.31 24.69
CA PRO A 123 -9.68 -11.52 25.33
C PRO A 123 -9.88 -12.73 24.41
N GLN A 124 -10.19 -12.48 23.14
CA GLN A 124 -10.41 -13.52 22.11
C GLN A 124 -9.18 -14.42 21.87
N PHE A 125 -7.98 -13.97 22.27
CA PHE A 125 -6.77 -14.75 22.14
C PHE A 125 -6.47 -15.51 23.44
N LYS A 126 -5.93 -16.72 23.30
CA LYS A 126 -5.51 -17.56 24.46
C LYS A 126 -4.60 -16.85 25.46
N HIS A 127 -3.91 -15.79 25.03
CA HIS A 127 -2.99 -15.00 25.84
C HIS A 127 -3.59 -13.66 26.35
N GLY A 128 -4.91 -13.46 26.27
CA GLY A 128 -5.57 -12.17 26.50
C GLY A 128 -6.19 -11.90 27.89
N ASN A 129 -6.23 -10.60 28.20
CA ASN A 129 -7.01 -9.79 29.15
C ASN A 129 -7.15 -10.17 30.65
N ILE A 130 -7.63 -11.35 31.06
CA ILE A 130 -8.13 -11.50 32.45
C ILE A 130 -7.10 -12.09 33.42
N LYS A 131 -6.32 -13.08 32.99
CA LYS A 131 -5.31 -13.73 33.88
C LYS A 131 -4.14 -12.79 34.21
N ILE A 132 -3.66 -12.06 33.20
CA ILE A 132 -2.52 -11.15 33.32
C ILE A 132 -2.72 -10.10 34.44
N ILE A 133 -3.92 -9.54 34.61
CA ILE A 133 -4.16 -8.53 35.65
C ILE A 133 -4.00 -9.14 37.06
N ASN A 134 -4.49 -10.36 37.27
CA ASN A 134 -4.31 -11.06 38.54
C ASN A 134 -2.85 -11.46 38.74
N ASP A 135 -2.19 -11.95 37.69
CA ASP A 135 -0.78 -12.33 37.72
C ASP A 135 0.14 -11.13 38.02
N ILE A 136 -0.15 -9.94 37.46
CA ILE A 136 0.58 -8.72 37.81
C ILE A 136 0.42 -8.43 39.30
N LYS A 137 -0.79 -8.49 39.86
CA LYS A 137 -0.99 -8.25 41.30
C LYS A 137 -0.19 -9.24 42.16
N ILE A 138 -0.09 -10.50 41.74
CA ILE A 138 0.63 -11.54 42.48
C ILE A 138 2.15 -11.37 42.32
N TYR A 139 2.63 -11.10 41.11
CA TYR A 139 4.05 -11.21 40.76
C TYR A 139 4.80 -9.86 40.68
N LYS A 140 4.13 -8.71 40.78
CA LYS A 140 4.76 -7.38 40.65
C LYS A 140 5.87 -7.11 41.67
N HIS A 141 5.84 -7.79 42.82
CA HIS A 141 6.81 -7.62 43.91
C HIS A 141 7.85 -8.74 44.01
N ILE A 142 7.91 -9.63 43.01
CA ILE A 142 8.93 -10.67 42.95
C ILE A 142 10.31 -10.04 42.76
N ILE A 143 11.29 -10.54 43.53
CA ILE A 143 12.69 -10.15 43.40
C ILE A 143 13.21 -10.61 42.03
N LYS A 144 13.81 -9.67 41.29
CA LYS A 144 14.31 -9.89 39.92
C LYS A 144 15.72 -10.45 39.95
N ASN A 145 15.83 -11.78 39.88
CA ASN A 145 17.11 -12.50 39.94
C ASN A 145 17.63 -12.91 38.56
N ASN A 146 16.79 -12.92 37.53
CA ASN A 146 17.24 -13.22 36.17
C ASN A 146 17.64 -11.93 35.44
N LEU A 147 18.82 -11.91 34.80
CA LEU A 147 19.29 -10.72 34.09
C LEU A 147 18.51 -10.49 32.79
N LEU A 148 18.33 -11.51 31.96
CA LEU A 148 17.68 -11.41 30.65
C LEU A 148 16.69 -12.55 30.43
N TYR A 149 15.46 -12.21 30.06
CA TYR A 149 14.46 -13.18 29.61
C TYR A 149 14.37 -13.24 28.08
N CYS A 150 14.54 -14.43 27.52
CA CYS A 150 14.51 -14.69 26.09
C CYS A 150 13.36 -15.64 25.73
N ASN A 151 12.23 -15.08 25.29
CA ASN A 151 11.07 -15.85 24.85
C ASN A 151 10.46 -15.24 23.59
N PHE A 152 10.70 -15.86 22.44
CA PHE A 152 9.99 -15.53 21.19
C PHE A 152 9.98 -16.70 20.21
N ASN A 153 8.98 -16.72 19.34
CA ASN A 153 8.90 -17.69 18.24
C ASN A 153 9.66 -17.16 17.00
N VAL A 154 10.60 -17.93 16.48
CA VAL A 154 11.38 -17.61 15.27
C VAL A 154 10.57 -17.70 13.98
N LYS A 155 9.41 -18.39 13.96
CA LYS A 155 8.58 -18.50 12.75
C LYS A 155 8.01 -17.15 12.30
N THR A 156 7.79 -16.23 13.22
CA THR A 156 7.36 -14.86 12.90
C THR A 156 8.59 -14.01 12.58
N LYS A 157 8.69 -13.46 11.35
CA LYS A 157 9.86 -12.68 10.90
C LYS A 157 11.17 -13.44 11.11
N SER A 158 11.25 -14.64 10.55
CA SER A 158 12.40 -15.54 10.71
C SER A 158 13.72 -14.88 10.29
N GLU A 159 13.68 -14.08 9.22
CA GLU A 159 14.81 -13.31 8.70
C GLU A 159 15.42 -12.35 9.73
N HIS A 160 14.62 -11.84 10.66
CA HIS A 160 15.07 -10.94 11.73
C HIS A 160 15.35 -11.70 13.03
N ARG A 161 14.47 -12.63 13.42
CA ARG A 161 14.51 -13.29 14.73
C ARG A 161 15.54 -14.43 14.82
N SER A 162 15.81 -15.14 13.74
CA SER A 162 16.74 -16.27 13.74
C SER A 162 18.19 -15.84 14.03
N PRO A 163 18.75 -14.78 13.38
CA PRO A 163 20.10 -14.31 13.69
C PRO A 163 20.28 -13.84 15.14
N ILE A 164 19.25 -13.19 15.71
CA ILE A 164 19.25 -12.73 17.11
C ILE A 164 19.32 -13.93 18.05
N ARG A 165 18.48 -14.95 17.81
CA ARG A 165 18.44 -16.16 18.63
C ARG A 165 19.77 -16.90 18.59
N GLU A 166 20.34 -17.07 17.41
CA GLU A 166 21.62 -17.75 17.23
C GLU A 166 22.75 -17.02 17.97
N TYR A 167 22.85 -15.70 17.79
CA TYR A 167 23.85 -14.89 18.49
C TYR A 167 23.78 -15.04 20.01
N LEU A 168 22.57 -14.94 20.58
CA LEU A 168 22.38 -15.00 22.03
C LEU A 168 22.55 -16.42 22.59
N LEU A 169 22.17 -17.47 21.85
CA LEU A 169 22.48 -18.86 22.22
C LEU A 169 23.99 -19.08 22.31
N ASN A 170 24.76 -18.56 21.33
CA ASN A 170 26.22 -18.65 21.33
C ASN A 170 26.87 -17.87 22.50
N LYS A 171 26.15 -16.91 23.10
CA LYS A 171 26.55 -16.19 24.31
C LYS A 171 26.10 -16.86 25.61
N GLY A 172 25.44 -18.02 25.53
CA GLY A 172 24.99 -18.81 26.68
C GLY A 172 23.62 -18.41 27.24
N TYR A 173 22.85 -17.57 26.55
CA TYR A 173 21.48 -17.24 26.96
C TYR A 173 20.51 -18.38 26.62
N ILE A 174 19.60 -18.69 27.55
CA ILE A 174 18.61 -19.75 27.39
C ILE A 174 17.35 -19.19 26.73
N PHE A 175 16.85 -19.88 25.72
CA PHE A 175 15.59 -19.55 25.04
C PHE A 175 14.47 -20.49 25.46
N GLU A 176 13.41 -19.93 26.02
CA GLU A 176 12.19 -20.68 26.31
C GLU A 176 11.24 -20.59 25.12
N THR A 177 10.73 -21.75 24.68
CA THR A 177 9.69 -21.83 23.64
C THR A 177 8.65 -22.87 24.04
N ASN A 178 7.40 -22.70 23.58
CA ASN A 178 6.28 -23.62 23.83
C ASN A 178 5.92 -23.85 25.32
N ILE A 179 6.16 -22.87 26.18
CA ILE A 179 5.77 -22.90 27.60
C ILE A 179 4.32 -22.45 27.80
N SER A 180 3.75 -22.75 28.96
CA SER A 180 2.42 -22.26 29.33
C SER A 180 2.42 -20.74 29.54
N GLN A 181 1.25 -20.10 29.42
CA GLN A 181 1.14 -18.65 29.67
C GLN A 181 1.53 -18.30 31.12
N ASN A 182 1.18 -19.13 32.10
CA ASN A 182 1.51 -18.88 33.50
C ASN A 182 3.02 -18.94 33.73
N ASP A 183 3.70 -19.94 33.15
CA ASP A 183 5.16 -20.06 33.27
C ASP A 183 5.87 -18.89 32.57
N TYR A 184 5.37 -18.48 31.41
CA TYR A 184 5.85 -17.30 30.71
C TYR A 184 5.78 -16.05 31.57
N LEU A 185 4.61 -15.74 32.16
CA LEU A 185 4.43 -14.55 32.99
C LEU A 185 5.27 -14.62 34.27
N TYR A 186 5.38 -15.81 34.88
CA TYR A 186 6.22 -16.04 36.04
C TYR A 186 7.71 -15.81 35.75
N ASN A 187 8.25 -16.39 34.68
CA ASN A 187 9.64 -16.22 34.29
C ASN A 187 9.94 -14.78 33.84
N LEU A 188 9.00 -14.15 33.14
CA LEU A 188 9.06 -12.74 32.80
C LEU A 188 9.14 -11.87 34.06
N SER A 189 8.29 -12.12 35.07
CA SER A 189 8.23 -11.31 36.30
C SER A 189 9.54 -11.30 37.11
N LYS A 190 10.29 -12.40 37.07
CA LYS A 190 11.58 -12.59 37.74
C LYS A 190 12.77 -11.95 37.03
N SER A 191 12.54 -11.33 35.89
CA SER A 191 13.62 -10.87 35.02
C SER A 191 13.79 -9.36 35.09
N LYS A 192 15.04 -8.90 35.05
CA LYS A 192 15.41 -7.48 34.94
C LYS A 192 15.08 -6.96 33.54
N PHE A 193 15.63 -7.61 32.52
CA PHE A 193 15.35 -7.30 31.11
C PHE A 193 14.52 -8.37 30.42
N VAL A 194 13.77 -7.96 29.39
CA VAL A 194 13.01 -8.85 28.51
C VAL A 194 13.37 -8.55 27.05
N LEU A 195 13.77 -9.58 26.30
CA LEU A 195 14.16 -9.44 24.91
C LEU A 195 12.93 -9.29 23.98
N CYS A 196 12.81 -8.15 23.29
CA CYS A 196 11.60 -7.78 22.55
C CYS A 196 11.81 -7.50 21.05
N PRO A 197 12.35 -8.44 20.25
CA PRO A 197 12.48 -8.23 18.80
C PRO A 197 11.12 -8.13 18.12
N ARG A 198 11.08 -7.35 17.04
CA ARG A 198 9.86 -7.07 16.27
C ARG A 198 9.13 -8.35 15.88
N GLY A 199 7.80 -8.27 15.85
CA GLY A 199 6.90 -9.32 15.37
C GLY A 199 6.35 -8.94 14.01
N GLY A 200 5.03 -9.06 13.84
CA GLY A 200 4.33 -8.51 12.69
C GLY A 200 4.64 -7.03 12.50
N GLY A 201 4.49 -6.25 13.57
CA GLY A 201 4.97 -4.86 13.69
C GLY A 201 6.11 -4.68 14.72
N PRO A 202 6.73 -3.48 14.78
CA PRO A 202 7.74 -3.15 15.79
C PRO A 202 7.16 -3.02 17.21
N ASP A 203 5.94 -2.49 17.37
CA ASP A 203 5.23 -2.47 18.65
C ASP A 203 4.55 -3.82 18.91
N SER A 204 4.93 -4.50 19.99
CA SER A 204 4.52 -5.87 20.27
C SER A 204 4.00 -6.02 21.69
N HIS A 205 3.05 -6.94 21.90
CA HIS A 205 2.47 -7.22 23.22
C HIS A 205 3.53 -7.50 24.30
N ARG A 206 4.64 -8.16 23.94
CA ARG A 206 5.75 -8.47 24.85
C ARG A 206 6.36 -7.23 25.50
N ILE A 207 6.45 -6.12 24.76
CA ILE A 207 6.98 -4.86 25.28
C ILE A 207 6.11 -4.39 26.45
N TRP A 208 4.80 -4.36 26.24
CA TRP A 208 3.85 -3.89 27.24
C TRP A 208 3.75 -4.86 28.42
N GLU A 209 3.73 -6.17 28.17
CA GLU A 209 3.81 -7.20 29.23
C GLU A 209 5.05 -6.98 30.10
N ALA A 210 6.23 -6.81 29.52
CA ALA A 210 7.46 -6.52 30.28
C ALA A 210 7.28 -5.29 31.18
N LEU A 211 6.75 -4.19 30.63
CA LEU A 211 6.52 -2.95 31.37
C LEU A 211 5.53 -3.14 32.53
N TYR A 212 4.44 -3.88 32.33
CA TYR A 212 3.45 -4.14 33.39
C TYR A 212 3.98 -4.96 34.56
N PHE A 213 4.99 -5.82 34.32
CA PHE A 213 5.69 -6.59 35.36
C PHE A 213 6.96 -5.89 35.88
N ASN A 214 7.08 -4.57 35.64
CA ASN A 214 8.23 -3.74 36.04
C ASN A 214 9.57 -4.25 35.46
N CYS A 215 9.55 -4.96 34.34
CA CYS A 215 10.76 -5.36 33.61
C CYS A 215 11.12 -4.30 32.57
N ILE A 216 12.38 -4.28 32.15
CA ILE A 216 12.89 -3.37 31.11
C ILE A 216 12.90 -4.10 29.75
N PRO A 217 11.97 -3.82 28.82
CA PRO A 217 12.07 -4.37 27.47
C PRO A 217 13.30 -3.84 26.73
N ILE A 218 13.97 -4.73 25.98
CA ILE A 218 15.08 -4.40 25.08
C ILE A 218 14.58 -4.44 23.63
N ILE A 219 14.65 -3.30 22.95
CA ILE A 219 14.24 -3.16 21.56
C ILE A 219 15.32 -2.48 20.72
N GLU A 220 15.44 -2.90 19.47
CA GLU A 220 16.22 -2.15 18.48
C GLU A 220 15.57 -0.78 18.23
N LYS A 221 16.36 0.25 17.95
CA LYS A 221 15.84 1.58 17.62
C LYS A 221 15.06 1.53 16.31
N TYR A 222 13.80 1.97 16.36
CA TYR A 222 12.96 2.22 15.20
C TYR A 222 12.62 3.71 15.15
N GLU A 223 12.91 4.34 14.01
CA GLU A 223 12.57 5.75 13.80
C GLU A 223 11.04 5.94 13.94
N ASN A 224 10.62 7.00 14.62
CA ASN A 224 9.22 7.42 14.82
C ASN A 224 8.34 6.52 15.70
N VAL A 225 8.53 5.20 15.70
CA VAL A 225 7.58 4.24 16.31
C VAL A 225 7.42 4.46 17.82
N PHE A 226 8.52 4.67 18.52
CA PHE A 226 8.55 4.78 19.98
C PHE A 226 8.88 6.20 20.45
N ASP A 227 8.82 7.20 19.58
CA ASP A 227 9.12 8.59 19.94
C ASP A 227 8.22 9.10 21.07
N ASP A 228 6.95 8.72 21.06
CA ASP A 228 5.96 9.09 22.09
C ASP A 228 6.11 8.27 23.40
N PHE A 229 7.05 7.31 23.46
CA PHE A 229 7.25 6.36 24.56
C PHE A 229 8.68 6.40 25.15
N LYS A 230 9.50 7.40 24.80
CA LYS A 230 10.88 7.54 25.30
C LYS A 230 10.97 7.77 26.81
N ASP A 231 9.88 8.17 27.44
CA ASP A 231 9.74 8.38 28.89
C ASP A 231 9.35 7.10 29.67
N LEU A 232 9.17 5.98 28.97
CA LEU A 232 8.95 4.66 29.57
C LEU A 232 10.29 3.93 29.79
N PRO A 233 10.35 2.96 30.73
CA PRO A 233 11.57 2.19 31.01
C PRO A 233 11.87 1.17 29.91
N ILE A 234 12.30 1.65 28.74
CA ILE A 234 12.64 0.84 27.56
C ILE A 234 14.12 1.03 27.24
N LEU A 235 14.85 -0.08 27.09
CA LEU A 235 16.25 -0.04 26.65
C LEU A 235 16.30 -0.09 25.11
N PHE A 236 16.62 1.03 24.50
CA PHE A 236 16.81 1.17 23.06
C PHE A 236 18.26 0.86 22.67
N ILE A 237 18.47 -0.13 21.82
CA ILE A 237 19.78 -0.54 21.31
C ILE A 237 19.88 -0.32 19.79
N ASP A 238 21.08 -0.14 19.27
CA ASP A 238 21.29 -0.03 17.82
C ASP A 238 21.27 -1.41 17.15
N ASN A 239 21.71 -2.44 17.87
CA ASN A 239 21.70 -3.82 17.39
C ASN A 239 21.72 -4.83 18.55
N TYR A 240 20.95 -5.92 18.42
CA TYR A 240 20.95 -7.03 19.38
C TYR A 240 22.33 -7.66 19.66
N ARG A 241 23.32 -7.47 18.79
CA ARG A 241 24.71 -7.90 18.99
C ARG A 241 25.42 -7.14 20.13
N GLN A 242 24.90 -6.01 20.59
CA GLN A 242 25.44 -5.31 21.77
C GLN A 242 25.19 -6.07 23.08
N ILE A 243 24.23 -7.00 23.09
CA ILE A 243 23.81 -7.71 24.29
C ILE A 243 24.90 -8.69 24.76
N ASN A 244 25.33 -8.49 26.01
CA ASN A 244 26.10 -9.40 26.84
C ASN A 244 25.87 -9.02 28.32
N ASN A 245 26.35 -9.84 29.27
CA ASN A 245 26.06 -9.62 30.70
C ASN A 245 26.64 -8.30 31.24
N GLU A 246 27.84 -7.92 30.82
CA GLU A 246 28.48 -6.68 31.24
C GLU A 246 27.67 -5.46 30.78
N PHE A 247 27.31 -5.42 29.50
CA PHE A 247 26.47 -4.37 28.92
C PHE A 247 25.14 -4.24 29.66
N LEU A 248 24.46 -5.37 29.92
CA LEU A 248 23.16 -5.36 30.59
C LEU A 248 23.25 -4.90 32.05
N GLU A 249 24.26 -5.31 32.81
CA GLU A 249 24.42 -4.86 34.20
C GLU A 249 24.75 -3.36 34.28
N ILE A 250 25.55 -2.83 33.34
CA ILE A 250 25.81 -1.39 33.23
C ILE A 250 24.50 -0.62 32.96
N GLU A 251 23.73 -1.03 31.95
CA GLU A 251 22.47 -0.36 31.62
C GLU A 251 21.43 -0.53 32.73
N TYR A 252 21.40 -1.66 33.44
CA TYR A 252 20.49 -1.84 34.58
C TYR A 252 20.80 -0.87 35.72
N ASN A 253 22.08 -0.72 36.07
CA ASN A 253 22.53 0.22 37.10
C ASN A 253 22.25 1.69 36.74
N LYS A 254 22.27 2.01 35.45
CA LYS A 254 21.92 3.33 34.93
C LYS A 254 20.40 3.56 34.97
N MET A 255 19.62 2.66 34.39
CA MET A 255 18.17 2.79 34.28
C MET A 255 17.47 2.71 35.64
N SER A 256 17.98 1.92 36.59
CA SER A 256 17.44 1.85 37.96
C SER A 256 17.52 3.17 38.74
N LYS A 257 18.35 4.11 38.29
CA LYS A 257 18.47 5.47 38.87
C LYS A 257 17.61 6.50 38.15
N MET A 258 16.95 6.14 37.05
CA MET A 258 16.12 7.04 36.27
C MET A 258 14.67 7.04 36.78
N SER A 259 13.98 8.17 36.64
CA SER A 259 12.55 8.27 36.85
C SER A 259 11.81 8.10 35.52
N PHE A 260 10.76 7.28 35.50
CA PHE A 260 9.96 7.00 34.30
C PHE A 260 8.48 7.34 34.51
N SER A 261 7.82 7.81 33.45
CA SER A 261 6.41 8.20 33.46
C SER A 261 5.51 7.06 33.00
N ILE A 262 5.17 6.17 33.94
CA ILE A 262 4.43 4.93 33.63
C ILE A 262 2.92 5.14 33.38
N GLU A 263 2.41 6.38 33.43
CA GLU A 263 0.97 6.65 33.28
C GLU A 263 0.42 6.18 31.93
N LYS A 264 1.22 6.28 30.86
CA LYS A 264 0.89 5.84 29.50
C LYS A 264 0.61 4.33 29.39
N LEU A 265 0.99 3.54 30.39
CA LEU A 265 0.66 2.11 30.45
C LEU A 265 -0.84 1.86 30.70
N TYR A 266 -1.57 2.84 31.24
CA TYR A 266 -2.94 2.67 31.68
C TYR A 266 -3.93 3.39 30.78
N ILE A 267 -5.07 2.73 30.49
CA ILE A 267 -6.08 3.29 29.57
C ILE A 267 -6.65 4.62 30.07
N ASP A 268 -6.65 4.85 31.38
CA ASP A 268 -7.19 6.06 32.00
C ASP A 268 -6.38 7.32 31.64
N TYR A 269 -5.08 7.19 31.36
CA TYR A 269 -4.26 8.27 30.80
C TYR A 269 -4.77 8.66 29.40
N TRP A 270 -4.98 7.68 28.53
CA TRP A 270 -5.42 7.93 27.15
C TRP A 270 -6.84 8.47 27.09
N ARG A 271 -7.74 8.03 27.98
CA ARG A 271 -9.08 8.62 28.12
C ARG A 271 -8.98 10.12 28.40
N LYS A 272 -8.20 10.51 29.41
CA LYS A 272 -7.98 11.93 29.75
C LYS A 272 -7.37 12.69 28.57
N GLN A 273 -6.42 12.09 27.87
CA GLN A 273 -5.80 12.71 26.70
C GLN A 273 -6.81 12.96 25.57
N PHE A 274 -7.68 12.00 25.27
CA PHE A 274 -8.71 12.16 24.24
C PHE A 274 -9.75 13.22 24.64
N GLU A 275 -10.15 13.26 25.91
CA GLU A 275 -11.04 14.30 26.44
C GLU A 275 -10.43 15.70 26.32
N LEU A 276 -9.12 15.85 26.59
CA LEU A 276 -8.41 17.11 26.42
C LEU A 276 -8.35 17.54 24.96
N ASP A 277 -8.08 16.61 24.05
CA ASP A 277 -8.04 16.90 22.62
C ASP A 277 -9.43 17.29 22.09
N ILE A 278 -10.50 16.61 22.52
CA ILE A 278 -11.88 16.99 22.17
C ILE A 278 -12.16 18.43 22.60
N LYS A 279 -11.81 18.80 23.83
CA LYS A 279 -11.99 20.17 24.34
C LYS A 279 -11.14 21.21 23.59
N SER A 280 -10.09 20.77 22.90
CA SER A 280 -9.16 21.61 22.15
C SER A 280 -9.50 21.72 20.66
N ILE A 281 -10.57 21.08 20.19
CA ILE A 281 -11.05 21.22 18.82
C ILE A 281 -11.52 22.67 18.61
N PRO A 282 -10.99 23.41 17.63
CA PRO A 282 -11.39 24.80 17.40
C PRO A 282 -12.87 24.91 17.04
N ILE A 283 -13.57 25.90 17.60
CA ILE A 283 -14.99 26.23 17.30
C ILE A 283 -15.20 26.46 15.78
N ASN A 284 -14.18 26.94 15.07
CA ASN A 284 -14.22 27.16 13.62
C ASN A 284 -14.21 25.86 12.80
N MET A 285 -13.70 24.74 13.37
CA MET A 285 -13.90 23.42 12.77
C MET A 285 -15.33 22.93 13.00
N GLU A 286 -15.98 23.29 14.11
CA GLU A 286 -17.35 22.89 14.39
C GLU A 286 -18.39 23.60 13.49
N ASN A 287 -18.10 24.81 13.00
CA ASN A 287 -19.07 25.68 12.31
C ASN A 287 -18.81 26.00 10.82
N ASN A 288 -17.85 25.35 10.15
CA ASN A 288 -17.60 25.49 8.71
C ASN A 288 -17.94 24.15 8.01
N ILE A 289 -18.98 23.96 7.17
CA ILE A 289 -19.43 24.75 6.01
C ILE A 289 -20.92 24.40 5.72
N LYS A 290 -21.79 25.41 5.66
CA LYS A 290 -22.98 25.44 4.79
C LYS A 290 -22.54 25.93 3.42
N LEU A 291 -22.10 25.05 2.52
CA LEU A 291 -22.00 25.34 1.08
C LEU A 291 -22.39 24.06 0.32
N SER A 292 -23.56 24.16 -0.32
CA SER A 292 -24.04 23.41 -1.49
C SER A 292 -23.53 21.96 -1.64
N ILE A 293 -24.30 21.02 -1.10
CA ILE A 293 -24.29 19.63 -1.55
C ILE A 293 -25.19 19.56 -2.79
N ASN A 294 -24.59 19.41 -3.96
CA ASN A 294 -25.28 18.81 -5.10
C ASN A 294 -24.85 17.34 -5.18
N GLU A 295 -25.86 16.52 -5.42
CA GLU A 295 -25.95 15.07 -5.26
C GLU A 295 -24.85 14.29 -6.00
N ASN A 296 -24.25 13.27 -5.35
CA ASN A 296 -24.37 11.87 -5.74
C ASN A 296 -23.57 10.90 -4.83
N LYS A 297 -24.25 9.82 -4.42
CA LYS A 297 -23.85 8.81 -3.42
C LYS A 297 -22.68 7.90 -3.85
N PRO A 298 -21.82 7.44 -2.91
CA PRO A 298 -20.79 6.45 -3.17
C PRO A 298 -21.34 5.01 -3.18
N LYS A 299 -20.84 4.16 -4.10
CA LYS A 299 -21.08 2.69 -4.12
C LYS A 299 -19.78 1.90 -4.35
N LYS A 300 -19.68 0.84 -3.51
CA LYS A 300 -18.62 -0.14 -3.19
C LYS A 300 -17.91 -0.87 -4.35
N ILE A 301 -16.63 -1.27 -4.13
CA ILE A 301 -16.08 -2.66 -4.29
C ILE A 301 -14.70 -2.78 -3.60
N THR A 302 -14.29 -4.04 -3.35
CA THR A 302 -13.47 -4.63 -2.29
C THR A 302 -11.96 -4.82 -2.57
N SER A 303 -11.27 -5.13 -1.46
CA SER A 303 -9.84 -5.32 -1.23
C SER A 303 -9.28 -6.67 -1.73
N ASP A 304 -8.02 -6.69 -2.13
CA ASP A 304 -6.92 -7.33 -1.36
C ASP A 304 -5.59 -7.19 -2.11
N LEU A 305 -4.56 -6.64 -1.44
CA LEU A 305 -3.14 -6.89 -1.70
C LEU A 305 -2.34 -6.36 -0.51
N LYS A 306 -1.52 -7.22 0.08
CA LYS A 306 -0.59 -6.90 1.19
C LYS A 306 0.51 -5.97 0.66
N TYR A 307 0.52 -4.74 1.12
CA TYR A 307 1.56 -3.75 0.82
C TYR A 307 2.72 -3.88 1.82
N ARG A 308 3.95 -3.92 1.30
CA ARG A 308 5.18 -3.91 2.10
C ARG A 308 5.54 -2.47 2.51
N ASP A 309 6.06 -2.34 3.73
CA ASP A 309 6.09 -1.15 4.59
C ASP A 309 7.28 -0.17 4.40
N ASP A 310 8.11 -0.28 3.36
CA ASP A 310 9.36 0.48 3.30
C ASP A 310 9.42 1.44 2.10
N PHE A 311 8.80 2.64 2.15
CA PHE A 311 8.97 3.66 1.08
C PHE A 311 9.27 5.07 1.59
N ASN A 312 10.56 5.41 1.49
CA ASN A 312 11.12 6.74 1.30
C ASN A 312 11.26 6.92 -0.22
N ILE A 313 10.49 7.74 -0.95
CA ILE A 313 10.78 9.14 -1.29
C ILE A 313 9.73 9.54 -2.36
N PHE A 314 9.10 10.71 -2.24
CA PHE A 314 8.51 11.40 -3.39
C PHE A 314 8.94 12.86 -3.32
N ASP A 315 9.76 13.28 -4.27
CA ASP A 315 9.98 14.69 -4.50
C ASP A 315 8.77 15.24 -5.26
N LYS A 316 8.05 16.19 -4.65
CA LYS A 316 6.90 16.84 -5.29
C LYS A 316 7.29 17.55 -6.59
N ASN A 317 8.58 17.84 -6.79
CA ASN A 317 9.11 18.60 -7.92
C ASN A 317 9.38 17.76 -9.19
N ILE A 318 9.19 16.44 -9.17
CA ILE A 318 9.35 15.63 -10.40
C ILE A 318 8.28 16.03 -11.41
N ARG A 319 8.68 16.39 -12.64
CA ARG A 319 7.73 16.69 -13.72
C ARG A 319 7.01 15.41 -14.16
N LYS A 320 5.68 15.48 -14.30
CA LYS A 320 4.84 14.39 -14.82
C LYS A 320 4.09 14.83 -16.07
N ARG A 321 4.33 14.12 -17.17
CA ARG A 321 3.63 14.30 -18.44
C ARG A 321 2.64 13.17 -18.65
N LEU A 322 1.39 13.51 -18.97
CA LEU A 322 0.41 12.57 -19.52
C LEU A 322 0.40 12.68 -21.04
N ILE A 323 0.41 11.54 -21.72
CA ILE A 323 0.21 11.46 -23.17
C ILE A 323 -0.94 10.52 -23.53
N SER A 324 -1.64 10.87 -24.60
CA SER A 324 -2.68 10.05 -25.21
C SER A 324 -2.67 10.24 -26.73
N PHE A 325 -3.47 9.46 -27.44
CA PHE A 325 -3.68 9.61 -28.89
C PHE A 325 -5.13 9.31 -29.25
N GLY A 326 -5.63 10.03 -30.24
CA GLY A 326 -6.83 9.66 -30.96
C GLY A 326 -6.78 10.22 -32.37
N ASN A 327 -7.31 9.49 -33.35
CA ASN A 327 -7.58 10.05 -34.67
C ASN A 327 -8.88 10.87 -34.63
N GLU A 328 -9.29 11.49 -35.74
CA GLU A 328 -10.42 12.42 -35.77
C GLU A 328 -11.75 11.81 -35.29
N ARG A 329 -11.91 10.48 -35.46
CA ARG A 329 -13.06 9.74 -34.93
C ARG A 329 -13.15 9.79 -33.40
N PHE A 330 -12.03 9.99 -32.71
CA PHE A 330 -11.95 10.04 -31.23
C PHE A 330 -11.85 11.47 -30.69
N LYS A 331 -12.20 12.51 -31.46
CA LYS A 331 -12.09 13.92 -31.03
C LYS A 331 -12.66 14.21 -29.64
N LYS A 332 -13.91 13.79 -29.37
CA LYS A 332 -14.56 13.95 -28.06
C LYS A 332 -13.81 13.24 -26.93
N SER A 333 -13.34 12.02 -27.19
CA SER A 333 -12.55 11.24 -26.23
C SER A 333 -11.20 11.90 -25.93
N ARG A 334 -10.53 12.50 -26.94
CA ARG A 334 -9.30 13.29 -26.75
C ARG A 334 -9.54 14.52 -25.86
N GLU A 335 -10.60 15.28 -26.16
CA GLU A 335 -10.96 16.47 -25.38
C GLU A 335 -11.32 16.08 -23.92
N ARG A 336 -12.07 14.98 -23.74
CA ARG A 336 -12.43 14.46 -22.42
C ARG A 336 -11.21 14.06 -21.60
N ILE A 337 -10.34 13.19 -22.13
CA ILE A 337 -9.23 12.64 -21.33
C ILE A 337 -8.27 13.74 -20.89
N ILE A 338 -8.01 14.75 -21.75
CA ILE A 338 -7.17 15.91 -21.39
C ILE A 338 -7.84 16.79 -20.33
N ASN A 339 -9.15 17.04 -20.46
CA ASN A 339 -9.89 17.79 -19.45
C ASN A 339 -9.91 17.09 -18.10
N GLU A 340 -10.06 15.76 -18.06
CA GLU A 340 -10.03 14.98 -16.82
C GLU A 340 -8.62 14.94 -16.20
N ALA A 341 -7.59 14.76 -17.02
CA ALA A 341 -6.19 14.82 -16.60
C ALA A 341 -5.81 16.18 -15.99
N ASN A 342 -6.28 17.27 -16.58
CA ASN A 342 -6.09 18.61 -16.03
C ASN A 342 -6.88 18.81 -14.73
N LYS A 343 -8.14 18.33 -14.66
CA LYS A 343 -9.00 18.48 -13.47
C LYS A 343 -8.49 17.72 -12.25
N ILE A 344 -7.84 16.56 -12.44
CA ILE A 344 -7.28 15.81 -11.32
C ILE A 344 -6.09 16.55 -10.68
N GLY A 345 -5.39 17.39 -11.45
CA GLY A 345 -4.38 18.34 -10.95
C GLY A 345 -3.10 17.70 -10.43
N ILE A 346 -2.66 16.60 -11.05
CA ILE A 346 -1.45 15.84 -10.67
C ILE A 346 -0.40 15.76 -11.78
N PHE A 347 -0.74 16.18 -12.99
CA PHE A 347 0.16 16.21 -14.14
C PHE A 347 0.54 17.66 -14.43
N ASP A 348 1.81 17.88 -14.75
CA ASP A 348 2.33 19.20 -15.10
C ASP A 348 2.07 19.53 -16.58
N GLU A 349 1.91 18.49 -17.40
CA GLU A 349 1.67 18.60 -18.84
C GLU A 349 0.79 17.46 -19.33
N CYS A 350 -0.21 17.76 -20.16
CA CYS A 350 -1.10 16.77 -20.78
C CYS A 350 -1.14 16.98 -22.29
N ILE A 351 -0.72 15.98 -23.07
CA ILE A 351 -0.65 16.04 -24.54
C ILE A 351 -1.53 14.94 -25.15
N CYS A 352 -2.25 15.28 -26.22
CA CYS A 352 -2.95 14.28 -27.02
C CYS A 352 -2.55 14.39 -28.50
N GLU A 353 -1.81 13.39 -28.97
CA GLU A 353 -1.36 13.28 -30.37
C GLU A 353 -2.52 12.92 -31.30
N LYS A 354 -2.37 13.28 -32.58
CA LYS A 354 -3.40 13.14 -33.64
C LYS A 354 -2.77 12.58 -34.92
N GLU A 355 -3.50 12.57 -36.03
CA GLU A 355 -3.01 12.04 -37.32
C GLU A 355 -1.79 12.76 -37.92
N ASN A 356 -1.41 13.92 -37.38
CA ASN A 356 -0.21 14.65 -37.81
C ASN A 356 1.09 13.83 -37.62
N ILE A 357 1.08 12.80 -36.76
CA ILE A 357 2.21 11.87 -36.63
C ILE A 357 2.59 11.17 -37.94
N LEU A 358 1.68 11.11 -38.93
CA LEU A 358 1.98 10.53 -40.26
C LEU A 358 3.03 11.33 -41.05
N GLU A 359 3.15 12.62 -40.78
CA GLU A 359 4.13 13.51 -41.40
C GLU A 359 5.49 13.45 -40.68
N GLU A 360 5.54 12.87 -39.47
CA GLU A 360 6.76 12.79 -38.66
C GLU A 360 7.63 11.62 -39.12
N ASP A 361 8.91 11.87 -39.42
CA ASP A 361 9.84 10.91 -40.03
C ASP A 361 9.84 9.54 -39.32
N GLY A 362 9.78 9.53 -37.99
CA GLY A 362 9.83 8.30 -37.20
C GLY A 362 8.62 7.38 -37.36
N PHE A 363 7.42 7.92 -37.61
CA PHE A 363 6.24 7.08 -37.93
C PHE A 363 6.04 6.94 -39.44
N LYS A 364 6.49 7.93 -40.22
CA LYS A 364 6.51 7.88 -41.68
C LYS A 364 7.29 6.66 -42.19
N GLU A 365 8.40 6.33 -41.55
CA GLU A 365 9.15 5.11 -41.87
C GLU A 365 8.30 3.83 -41.70
N VAL A 366 7.52 3.74 -40.62
CA VAL A 366 6.64 2.59 -40.36
C VAL A 366 5.60 2.45 -41.48
N ILE A 367 4.91 3.54 -41.83
CA ILE A 367 3.83 3.50 -42.84
C ILE A 367 4.37 3.21 -44.25
N THR A 368 5.58 3.66 -44.59
CA THR A 368 6.17 3.41 -45.92
C THR A 368 6.48 1.94 -46.16
N LYS A 369 6.62 1.15 -45.09
CA LYS A 369 6.81 -0.31 -45.14
C LYS A 369 5.49 -1.08 -45.31
N LEU A 370 4.33 -0.41 -45.22
CA LEU A 370 3.02 -1.04 -45.31
C LEU A 370 2.52 -1.04 -46.76
N SER A 371 2.00 -2.18 -47.19
CA SER A 371 1.38 -2.33 -48.52
C SER A 371 -0.04 -1.76 -48.63
N ILE A 372 -0.63 -1.32 -47.51
CA ILE A 372 -1.99 -0.75 -47.45
C ILE A 372 -2.08 0.37 -46.43
N SER A 373 -2.90 1.39 -46.72
CA SER A 373 -3.07 2.62 -45.93
C SER A 373 -3.94 2.47 -44.66
N GLY A 374 -3.85 1.32 -43.98
CA GLY A 374 -4.65 1.00 -42.80
C GLY A 374 -6.08 0.54 -43.10
N THR A 375 -6.65 -0.23 -42.17
CA THR A 375 -7.97 -0.91 -42.32
C THR A 375 -9.08 -0.29 -41.47
N GLY A 376 -8.78 0.80 -40.77
CA GLY A 376 -9.65 1.35 -39.72
C GLY A 376 -9.56 0.62 -38.37
N ARG A 377 -8.87 -0.53 -38.29
CA ARG A 377 -8.61 -1.24 -37.03
C ARG A 377 -7.46 -0.57 -36.27
N GLY A 378 -7.77 0.03 -35.12
CA GLY A 378 -6.78 0.58 -34.19
C GLY A 378 -5.92 1.73 -34.73
N TYR A 379 -6.30 2.35 -35.85
CA TYR A 379 -5.50 3.28 -36.66
C TYR A 379 -4.07 2.75 -36.89
N TYR A 380 -3.81 2.12 -38.04
CA TYR A 380 -2.56 1.40 -38.29
C TYR A 380 -2.24 0.32 -37.22
N TRP A 381 -3.25 -0.45 -36.77
CA TRP A 381 -3.10 -1.53 -35.78
C TRP A 381 -2.33 -1.13 -34.52
N TYR A 382 -2.54 0.12 -34.07
CA TYR A 382 -1.88 0.69 -32.89
C TYR A 382 -0.35 0.84 -33.00
N MET A 383 0.25 0.70 -34.19
CA MET A 383 1.69 0.87 -34.41
C MET A 383 2.19 2.29 -34.12
N TRP A 384 1.31 3.29 -34.04
CA TRP A 384 1.68 4.64 -33.59
C TRP A 384 2.05 4.69 -32.11
N LYS A 385 1.55 3.75 -31.29
CA LYS A 385 1.68 3.80 -29.83
C LYS A 385 3.13 3.65 -29.36
N PRO A 386 3.92 2.65 -29.82
CA PRO A 386 5.34 2.57 -29.48
C PRO A 386 6.09 3.84 -29.88
N TYR A 387 5.77 4.41 -31.05
CA TYR A 387 6.40 5.62 -31.56
C TYR A 387 6.14 6.84 -30.66
N ILE A 388 4.87 7.16 -30.36
CA ILE A 388 4.58 8.35 -29.55
C ILE A 388 5.10 8.23 -28.12
N ILE A 389 5.06 7.02 -27.54
CA ILE A 389 5.62 6.79 -26.20
C ILE A 389 7.13 7.00 -26.24
N TYR A 390 7.82 6.46 -27.25
CA TYR A 390 9.25 6.64 -27.44
C TYR A 390 9.65 8.12 -27.65
N LYS A 391 8.97 8.82 -28.57
CA LYS A 391 9.17 10.25 -28.87
C LYS A 391 9.07 11.11 -27.60
N HIS A 392 7.98 10.96 -26.86
CA HIS A 392 7.74 11.75 -25.65
C HIS A 392 8.65 11.35 -24.50
N LEU A 393 9.03 10.08 -24.39
CA LEU A 393 10.01 9.64 -23.38
C LEU A 393 11.40 10.20 -23.68
N LYS A 394 11.84 10.25 -24.93
CA LYS A 394 13.15 10.85 -25.29
C LYS A 394 13.19 12.35 -25.01
N ASP A 395 12.08 13.06 -25.15
CA ASP A 395 11.96 14.51 -24.89
C ASP A 395 12.03 14.89 -23.39
N LEU A 396 11.63 14.00 -22.48
CA LEU A 396 11.71 14.26 -21.03
C LEU A 396 13.16 14.34 -20.52
N SER A 397 13.40 14.93 -19.35
CA SER A 397 14.68 14.81 -18.65
C SER A 397 14.75 13.51 -17.84
N ASP A 398 15.96 12.99 -17.61
CA ASP A 398 16.12 11.82 -16.74
C ASP A 398 15.54 12.09 -15.35
N GLY A 399 14.77 11.14 -14.84
CA GLY A 399 14.04 11.27 -13.58
C GLY A 399 12.62 11.83 -13.68
N GLU A 400 12.18 12.28 -14.86
CA GLU A 400 10.79 12.70 -15.08
C GLU A 400 9.87 11.50 -15.39
N ILE A 401 8.56 11.69 -15.23
CA ILE A 401 7.56 10.62 -15.40
C ILE A 401 6.70 10.87 -16.64
N LEU A 402 6.57 9.85 -17.48
CA LEU A 402 5.59 9.76 -18.56
C LEU A 402 4.47 8.80 -18.17
N PHE A 403 3.22 9.23 -18.34
CA PHE A 403 2.05 8.37 -18.20
C PHE A 403 1.29 8.30 -19.53
N TYR A 404 1.22 7.10 -20.11
CA TYR A 404 0.44 6.85 -21.31
C TYR A 404 -0.95 6.31 -20.96
N CYS A 405 -1.98 6.81 -21.65
CA CYS A 405 -3.31 6.22 -21.64
C CYS A 405 -4.02 6.29 -23.00
N ASP A 406 -4.78 5.25 -23.36
CA ASP A 406 -5.70 5.31 -24.50
C ASP A 406 -6.74 6.42 -24.30
N SER A 407 -7.12 7.15 -25.34
CA SER A 407 -8.11 8.25 -25.23
C SER A 407 -9.51 7.77 -24.81
N GLY A 408 -9.79 6.48 -24.98
CA GLY A 408 -11.01 5.82 -24.52
C GLY A 408 -11.05 5.53 -23.01
N MET A 409 -9.99 5.85 -22.27
CA MET A 409 -9.97 5.75 -20.80
C MET A 409 -10.71 6.94 -20.18
N MET A 410 -10.99 6.81 -18.88
CA MET A 410 -11.55 7.87 -18.05
C MET A 410 -10.76 7.99 -16.75
N ILE A 411 -10.49 9.23 -16.33
CA ILE A 411 -9.81 9.58 -15.09
C ILE A 411 -10.85 10.14 -14.11
N PRO A 412 -11.31 9.38 -13.11
CA PRO A 412 -12.24 9.89 -12.12
C PRO A 412 -11.56 10.94 -11.26
N ASN A 413 -12.17 12.11 -11.10
CA ASN A 413 -11.64 13.15 -10.22
C ASN A 413 -11.98 12.86 -8.75
N THR A 414 -11.33 11.83 -8.19
CA THR A 414 -11.52 11.38 -6.80
C THR A 414 -10.17 11.28 -6.08
N ASN A 415 -10.20 11.34 -4.75
CA ASN A 415 -8.99 11.15 -3.94
C ASN A 415 -8.39 9.75 -4.11
N THR A 416 -9.21 8.70 -4.32
CA THR A 416 -8.73 7.34 -4.60
C THR A 416 -7.94 7.29 -5.91
N THR A 417 -8.42 7.95 -6.97
CA THR A 417 -7.67 8.03 -8.23
C THR A 417 -6.35 8.76 -8.04
N LYS A 418 -6.36 9.91 -7.35
CA LYS A 418 -5.13 10.65 -7.01
C LYS A 418 -4.15 9.78 -6.22
N PHE A 419 -4.66 9.05 -5.23
CA PHE A 419 -3.85 8.14 -4.42
C PHE A 419 -3.24 7.01 -5.23
N LYS A 420 -4.00 6.38 -6.15
CA LYS A 420 -3.48 5.37 -7.06
C LYS A 420 -2.36 5.93 -7.93
N PHE A 421 -2.53 7.13 -8.50
CA PHE A 421 -1.46 7.78 -9.24
C PHE A 421 -0.23 8.05 -8.39
N ILE A 422 -0.39 8.62 -7.18
CA ILE A 422 0.74 8.90 -6.27
C ILE A 422 1.48 7.61 -5.91
N ASN A 423 0.77 6.52 -5.61
CA ASN A 423 1.40 5.24 -5.33
C ASN A 423 2.19 4.70 -6.53
N MET A 424 1.64 4.86 -7.74
CA MET A 424 2.36 4.46 -8.94
C MET A 424 3.58 5.35 -9.18
N PHE A 425 3.50 6.66 -8.95
CA PHE A 425 4.66 7.55 -9.04
C PHE A 425 5.77 7.10 -8.09
N ASN A 426 5.42 6.82 -6.83
CA ASN A 426 6.37 6.31 -5.83
C ASN A 426 6.98 4.96 -6.25
N LEU A 427 6.15 4.07 -6.80
CA LEU A 427 6.59 2.76 -7.28
C LEU A 427 7.62 2.89 -8.40
N VAL A 428 7.34 3.69 -9.43
CA VAL A 428 8.22 3.77 -10.61
C VAL A 428 9.52 4.53 -10.32
N CYS A 429 9.51 5.46 -9.35
CA CYS A 429 10.72 6.16 -8.91
C CYS A 429 11.64 5.30 -8.04
N ASP A 430 11.14 4.21 -7.44
CA ASP A 430 11.93 3.35 -6.58
C ASP A 430 12.54 2.18 -7.37
N ILE A 431 13.84 2.29 -7.66
CA ILE A 431 14.60 1.27 -8.41
C ILE A 431 14.61 -0.11 -7.72
N SER A 432 14.44 -0.16 -6.39
CA SER A 432 14.42 -1.43 -5.65
C SER A 432 13.10 -2.19 -5.84
N LEU A 433 12.01 -1.47 -6.08
CA LEU A 433 10.71 -2.06 -6.40
C LEU A 433 10.43 -2.20 -7.89
N CYS A 434 10.87 -1.22 -8.66
CA CYS A 434 10.61 -1.10 -10.08
C CYS A 434 11.95 -0.90 -10.82
N PRO A 435 12.78 -1.95 -10.94
CA PRO A 435 14.13 -1.83 -11.49
C PRO A 435 14.18 -1.29 -12.93
N THR A 436 13.09 -1.47 -13.68
CA THR A 436 12.97 -0.99 -15.07
C THR A 436 12.46 0.44 -15.18
N GLY A 437 11.93 1.03 -14.10
CA GLY A 437 11.21 2.30 -14.13
C GLY A 437 9.84 2.22 -14.82
N ILE A 438 9.37 1.03 -15.24
CA ILE A 438 8.11 0.86 -15.96
C ILE A 438 7.13 0.06 -15.11
N ALA A 439 5.91 0.59 -14.95
CA ALA A 439 4.77 -0.13 -14.39
C ALA A 439 3.61 -0.19 -15.39
N THR A 440 3.11 -1.40 -15.61
CA THR A 440 1.89 -1.67 -16.40
C THR A 440 0.94 -2.58 -15.60
N PHE A 441 -0.16 -3.00 -16.22
CA PHE A 441 -1.17 -3.83 -15.58
C PHE A 441 -1.47 -5.09 -16.39
N ILE A 442 -1.89 -6.16 -15.72
CA ILE A 442 -2.57 -7.27 -16.38
C ILE A 442 -3.91 -6.81 -17.01
N THR A 443 -4.36 -7.53 -18.04
CA THR A 443 -5.70 -7.34 -18.61
C THR A 443 -6.80 -7.69 -17.61
N THR A 444 -8.01 -7.14 -17.80
CA THR A 444 -9.17 -7.53 -16.98
C THR A 444 -9.58 -8.98 -17.22
N GLY A 445 -10.00 -9.65 -16.15
CA GLY A 445 -10.56 -11.01 -16.19
C GLY A 445 -9.89 -11.95 -15.18
N PRO A 446 -10.41 -13.18 -15.02
CA PRO A 446 -9.79 -14.20 -14.19
C PRO A 446 -8.36 -14.54 -14.63
N GLU A 447 -7.55 -15.09 -13.73
CA GLU A 447 -6.12 -15.40 -13.93
C GLU A 447 -5.82 -16.36 -15.11
N LYS A 448 -6.84 -17.11 -15.56
CA LYS A 448 -6.74 -18.04 -16.71
C LYS A 448 -7.40 -17.52 -17.99
N ASP A 449 -7.95 -16.32 -17.96
CA ASP A 449 -8.50 -15.67 -19.14
C ASP A 449 -7.48 -14.67 -19.70
N ARG A 450 -7.50 -14.49 -21.02
CA ARG A 450 -6.60 -13.58 -21.72
C ARG A 450 -5.11 -13.90 -21.56
N ILE A 451 -4.77 -15.18 -21.53
CA ILE A 451 -3.37 -15.63 -21.52
C ILE A 451 -2.74 -15.51 -22.90
N GLU A 452 -1.41 -15.44 -22.95
CA GLU A 452 -0.66 -15.18 -24.19
C GLU A 452 -1.01 -16.14 -25.32
N LYS A 453 -0.99 -17.46 -25.11
CA LYS A 453 -1.30 -18.43 -26.17
C LYS A 453 -2.71 -18.28 -26.76
N GLN A 454 -3.64 -17.67 -26.03
CA GLN A 454 -4.99 -17.40 -26.51
C GLN A 454 -5.08 -16.11 -27.33
N PHE A 455 -4.22 -15.12 -27.05
CA PHE A 455 -4.38 -13.75 -27.55
C PHE A 455 -3.15 -13.16 -28.28
N THR A 456 -2.12 -13.98 -28.46
CA THR A 456 -0.87 -13.66 -29.15
C THR A 456 -0.64 -14.72 -30.22
N LEU A 457 -0.32 -14.28 -31.45
CA LEU A 457 -0.08 -15.21 -32.56
C LEU A 457 1.18 -16.02 -32.29
N LEU A 458 1.19 -17.29 -32.68
CA LEU A 458 2.38 -18.15 -32.61
C LEU A 458 3.57 -17.52 -33.35
N GLN A 459 3.32 -16.84 -34.46
CA GLN A 459 4.33 -16.08 -35.20
C GLN A 459 4.97 -15.00 -34.32
N THR A 460 4.18 -14.26 -33.53
CA THR A 460 4.68 -13.27 -32.57
C THR A 460 5.53 -13.94 -31.48
N LEU A 461 5.06 -15.06 -30.93
CA LEU A 461 5.79 -15.80 -29.89
C LEU A 461 7.15 -16.31 -30.40
N LYS A 462 7.19 -16.87 -31.62
CA LYS A 462 8.42 -17.32 -32.28
C LYS A 462 9.36 -16.17 -32.61
N CYS A 463 8.82 -15.07 -33.14
CA CYS A 463 9.61 -13.89 -33.49
C CYS A 463 10.29 -13.29 -32.25
N LEU A 464 9.66 -13.37 -31.08
CA LEU A 464 10.21 -12.94 -29.79
C LEU A 464 10.94 -14.05 -29.02
N GLY A 465 11.04 -15.26 -29.58
CA GLY A 465 11.78 -16.40 -28.99
C GLY A 465 11.19 -16.97 -27.70
N VAL A 466 9.86 -16.91 -27.52
CA VAL A 466 9.16 -17.31 -26.29
C VAL A 466 8.14 -18.42 -26.50
N GLU A 467 8.06 -19.01 -27.69
CA GLU A 467 7.04 -20.01 -28.05
C GLU A 467 7.08 -21.28 -27.18
N ASN A 468 8.24 -21.62 -26.64
CA ASN A 468 8.44 -22.77 -25.75
C ASN A 468 8.54 -22.36 -24.26
N ASN A 469 8.36 -21.08 -23.94
CA ASN A 469 8.43 -20.59 -22.56
C ASN A 469 7.05 -20.72 -21.91
N GLU A 470 6.83 -21.83 -21.18
CA GLU A 470 5.53 -22.13 -20.55
C GLU A 470 5.05 -21.07 -19.57
N ASP A 471 5.97 -20.41 -18.85
CA ASP A 471 5.65 -19.34 -17.90
C ASP A 471 5.09 -18.11 -18.63
N ILE A 472 5.66 -17.78 -19.80
CA ILE A 472 5.18 -16.65 -20.60
C ILE A 472 3.88 -17.03 -21.32
N ILE A 473 3.84 -18.13 -22.07
CA ILE A 473 2.70 -18.46 -22.94
C ILE A 473 1.41 -18.75 -22.16
N ASN A 474 1.51 -19.23 -20.91
CA ASN A 474 0.37 -19.50 -20.04
C ASN A 474 0.04 -18.35 -19.08
N SER A 475 0.81 -17.26 -19.08
CA SER A 475 0.51 -16.10 -18.24
C SER A 475 -0.49 -15.15 -18.89
N GLN A 476 -1.26 -14.43 -18.06
CA GLN A 476 -2.19 -13.39 -18.51
C GLN A 476 -1.45 -12.26 -19.25
N GLN A 477 -2.08 -11.69 -20.28
CA GLN A 477 -1.54 -10.56 -21.01
C GLN A 477 -1.44 -9.31 -20.12
N CYS A 478 -0.42 -8.50 -20.34
CA CYS A 478 -0.36 -7.11 -19.91
C CYS A 478 -1.20 -6.27 -20.88
N GLN A 479 -1.92 -5.27 -20.37
CA GLN A 479 -2.57 -4.28 -21.23
C GLN A 479 -1.54 -3.29 -21.79
N ALA A 480 -1.80 -2.80 -23.00
CA ALA A 480 -1.04 -1.69 -23.60
C ALA A 480 -1.84 -0.37 -23.62
N GLY A 481 -2.97 -0.32 -22.89
CA GLY A 481 -3.84 0.86 -22.85
C GLY A 481 -3.48 1.86 -21.74
N VAL A 482 -2.66 1.44 -20.76
CA VAL A 482 -2.20 2.28 -19.65
C VAL A 482 -0.80 1.85 -19.24
N THR A 483 0.15 2.79 -19.15
CA THR A 483 1.51 2.49 -18.70
C THR A 483 2.11 3.73 -18.04
N MET A 484 2.82 3.54 -16.92
CA MET A 484 3.60 4.57 -16.25
C MET A 484 5.09 4.29 -16.38
N ILE A 485 5.86 5.33 -16.69
CA ILE A 485 7.27 5.23 -17.04
C ILE A 485 8.02 6.35 -16.33
N TYR A 486 8.87 5.99 -15.38
CA TYR A 486 9.93 6.86 -14.87
C TYR A 486 11.11 6.80 -15.84
N LYS A 487 11.57 7.95 -16.33
CA LYS A 487 12.66 8.00 -17.31
C LYS A 487 13.99 7.65 -16.66
N CYS A 488 14.52 6.49 -17.04
CA CYS A 488 15.87 6.05 -16.78
C CYS A 488 16.44 5.28 -18.00
N GLU A 489 17.72 4.91 -17.94
CA GLU A 489 18.37 4.13 -19.00
C GLU A 489 17.57 2.87 -19.38
N LYS A 490 17.10 2.12 -18.37
CA LYS A 490 16.37 0.88 -18.58
C LYS A 490 14.99 1.08 -19.20
N SER A 491 14.26 2.10 -18.76
CA SER A 491 12.94 2.40 -19.33
C SER A 491 13.06 2.80 -20.80
N VAL A 492 14.08 3.60 -21.12
CA VAL A 492 14.36 4.05 -22.48
C VAL A 492 14.73 2.86 -23.37
N GLU A 493 15.61 1.97 -22.91
CA GLU A 493 16.00 0.75 -23.64
C GLU A 493 14.78 -0.11 -24.02
N ILE A 494 13.87 -0.36 -23.06
CA ILE A 494 12.71 -1.23 -23.28
C ILE A 494 11.73 -0.60 -24.28
N VAL A 495 11.43 0.69 -24.13
CA VAL A 495 10.54 1.43 -25.04
C VAL A 495 11.14 1.56 -26.43
N GLU A 496 12.45 1.80 -26.53
CA GLU A 496 13.19 1.85 -27.80
C GLU A 496 13.15 0.50 -28.52
N LYS A 497 13.30 -0.61 -27.80
CA LYS A 497 13.12 -1.95 -28.37
C LYS A 497 11.71 -2.17 -28.91
N TRP A 498 10.69 -1.69 -28.21
CA TRP A 498 9.31 -1.79 -28.70
C TRP A 498 9.10 -0.98 -29.99
N TYR A 499 9.67 0.23 -30.07
CA TYR A 499 9.64 1.05 -31.27
C TYR A 499 10.46 0.47 -32.42
N ASN A 500 11.68 -0.02 -32.18
CA ASN A 500 12.48 -0.66 -33.21
C ASN A 500 11.81 -1.93 -33.76
N PHE A 501 11.04 -2.63 -32.91
CA PHE A 501 10.32 -3.83 -33.33
C PHE A 501 9.20 -3.54 -34.35
N ILE A 502 8.50 -2.39 -34.27
CA ILE A 502 7.56 -1.99 -35.34
C ILE A 502 8.28 -1.64 -36.65
N LEU A 503 9.50 -1.10 -36.58
CA LEU A 503 10.26 -0.74 -37.78
C LEU A 503 10.75 -1.97 -38.53
N THR A 504 11.08 -3.05 -37.82
CA THR A 504 11.62 -4.27 -38.43
C THR A 504 10.58 -5.35 -38.70
N ASN A 505 9.48 -5.39 -37.95
CA ASN A 505 8.46 -6.46 -38.03
C ASN A 505 7.01 -5.92 -38.04
N PRO A 506 6.62 -4.97 -38.92
CA PRO A 506 5.29 -4.40 -38.92
C PRO A 506 4.16 -5.42 -39.15
N GLU A 507 4.43 -6.50 -39.89
CA GLU A 507 3.49 -7.60 -40.14
C GLU A 507 3.05 -8.32 -38.87
N ILE A 508 3.91 -8.39 -37.85
CA ILE A 508 3.59 -8.99 -36.55
C ILE A 508 2.50 -8.19 -35.84
N PHE A 509 2.47 -6.86 -36.00
CA PHE A 509 1.43 -6.00 -35.43
C PHE A 509 0.12 -6.10 -36.20
N ILE A 510 0.18 -6.25 -37.52
CA ILE A 510 -1.01 -6.44 -38.36
C ILE A 510 -1.73 -7.73 -37.97
N GLY A 511 -0.99 -8.84 -37.87
CA GLY A 511 -1.52 -10.13 -37.40
C GLY A 511 -2.63 -10.70 -38.28
N ASP A 512 -2.72 -10.27 -39.53
CA ASP A 512 -3.80 -10.62 -40.46
C ASP A 512 -3.24 -10.80 -41.87
N TYR A 513 -3.29 -12.05 -42.34
CA TYR A 513 -2.76 -12.48 -43.64
C TYR A 513 -3.46 -11.83 -44.84
N ARG A 514 -4.64 -11.21 -44.64
CA ARG A 514 -5.33 -10.47 -45.71
C ARG A 514 -4.63 -9.16 -46.04
N TYR A 515 -3.81 -8.68 -45.11
CA TYR A 515 -3.28 -7.32 -45.09
C TYR A 515 -1.75 -7.27 -45.06
N CYS A 516 -1.09 -8.40 -44.81
CA CYS A 516 0.36 -8.52 -44.88
C CYS A 516 0.77 -9.94 -45.30
N LYS A 517 1.95 -10.04 -45.93
CA LYS A 517 2.54 -11.34 -46.30
C LYS A 517 3.20 -11.95 -45.07
N MET A 518 2.53 -12.91 -44.44
CA MET A 518 3.05 -13.70 -43.32
C MET A 518 2.80 -15.19 -43.52
N GLU A 519 3.71 -16.02 -43.03
CA GLU A 519 3.55 -17.47 -43.04
C GLU A 519 2.36 -17.88 -42.15
N ARG A 520 1.46 -18.72 -42.69
CA ARG A 520 0.36 -19.28 -41.90
C ARG A 520 0.87 -20.42 -41.04
N MET A 521 0.81 -20.23 -39.72
CA MET A 521 1.15 -21.26 -38.75
C MET A 521 -0.11 -21.78 -38.05
N ASN A 522 -0.10 -23.08 -37.74
CA ASN A 522 -1.14 -23.70 -36.92
C ASN A 522 -1.05 -23.13 -35.50
N GLN A 523 -2.09 -22.41 -35.08
CA GLN A 523 -2.20 -21.88 -33.73
C GLN A 523 -2.55 -23.00 -32.74
N CYS A 524 -2.36 -22.75 -31.44
CA CYS A 524 -2.83 -23.70 -30.44
C CYS A 524 -4.37 -23.82 -30.46
N PRO A 525 -4.95 -24.95 -30.02
CA PRO A 525 -6.41 -25.15 -30.03
C PRO A 525 -7.20 -24.06 -29.29
N ASP A 526 -6.60 -23.44 -28.28
CA ASP A 526 -7.24 -22.40 -27.46
C ASP A 526 -7.09 -20.97 -28.04
N PHE A 527 -6.46 -20.80 -29.21
CA PHE A 527 -6.22 -19.49 -29.80
C PHE A 527 -7.54 -18.80 -30.16
N LYS A 528 -7.68 -17.52 -29.77
CA LYS A 528 -8.91 -16.73 -29.92
C LYS A 528 -8.76 -15.55 -30.89
N ASP A 529 -7.77 -14.69 -30.66
CA ASP A 529 -7.56 -13.48 -31.47
C ASP A 529 -6.11 -12.99 -31.34
N HIS A 530 -5.68 -12.05 -32.18
CA HIS A 530 -4.42 -11.35 -32.01
C HIS A 530 -4.63 -9.93 -31.49
N ARG A 531 -3.90 -9.54 -30.44
CA ARG A 531 -4.05 -8.21 -29.80
C ARG A 531 -3.07 -7.15 -30.30
N HIS A 532 -2.47 -7.35 -31.47
CA HIS A 532 -1.61 -6.37 -32.16
C HIS A 532 -0.46 -5.89 -31.26
N ASP A 533 -0.32 -4.57 -31.08
CA ASP A 533 0.70 -3.94 -30.24
C ASP A 533 0.72 -4.47 -28.81
N GLN A 534 -0.45 -4.78 -28.23
CA GLN A 534 -0.55 -5.32 -26.88
C GLN A 534 0.14 -6.68 -26.76
N SER A 535 0.04 -7.52 -27.79
CA SER A 535 0.71 -8.83 -27.79
C SER A 535 2.22 -8.65 -27.70
N VAL A 536 2.78 -7.72 -28.47
CA VAL A 536 4.21 -7.42 -28.46
C VAL A 536 4.62 -6.79 -27.13
N TRP A 537 3.89 -5.76 -26.67
CA TRP A 537 4.16 -5.06 -25.40
C TRP A 537 4.16 -6.01 -24.22
N SER A 538 3.17 -6.91 -24.16
CA SER A 538 3.02 -7.86 -23.06
C SER A 538 4.20 -8.84 -22.97
N ILE A 539 4.68 -9.35 -24.11
CA ILE A 539 5.85 -10.24 -24.14
C ILE A 539 7.12 -9.47 -23.77
N LEU A 540 7.31 -8.25 -24.28
CA LEU A 540 8.45 -7.40 -23.90
C LEU A 540 8.46 -7.10 -22.39
N CYS A 541 7.29 -6.80 -21.80
CA CYS A 541 7.18 -6.59 -20.36
C CYS A 541 7.70 -7.79 -19.56
N LYS A 542 7.36 -9.01 -19.99
CA LYS A 542 7.76 -10.26 -19.33
C LYS A 542 9.24 -10.57 -19.52
N LEU A 543 9.76 -10.39 -20.73
CA LEU A 543 11.17 -10.63 -21.04
C LEU A 543 12.11 -9.68 -20.29
N TYR A 544 11.70 -8.44 -20.07
CA TYR A 544 12.55 -7.40 -19.47
C TYR A 544 12.24 -7.10 -18.01
N GLY A 545 11.35 -7.85 -17.37
CA GLY A 545 11.05 -7.69 -15.93
C GLY A 545 10.36 -6.37 -15.61
N VAL A 546 9.47 -5.90 -16.48
CA VAL A 546 8.60 -4.75 -16.20
C VAL A 546 7.71 -5.06 -15.00
N THR A 547 7.47 -4.08 -14.14
CA THR A 547 6.58 -4.26 -12.99
C THR A 547 5.13 -4.37 -13.47
N ILE A 548 4.50 -5.52 -13.23
CA ILE A 548 3.13 -5.80 -13.66
C ILE A 548 2.21 -5.78 -12.44
N LEU A 549 1.23 -4.87 -12.46
CA LEU A 549 0.24 -4.69 -11.41
C LEU A 549 -1.08 -5.38 -11.75
N THR A 550 -1.85 -5.73 -10.71
CA THR A 550 -3.22 -6.21 -10.88
C THR A 550 -4.15 -5.08 -11.34
N HIS A 551 -5.21 -5.42 -12.08
CA HIS A 551 -6.08 -4.41 -12.69
C HIS A 551 -6.77 -3.49 -11.66
N ASP A 552 -7.04 -3.95 -10.43
CA ASP A 552 -7.62 -3.14 -9.35
C ASP A 552 -6.75 -1.94 -8.96
N LYS A 553 -5.44 -1.98 -9.28
CA LYS A 553 -4.50 -0.88 -9.05
C LYS A 553 -4.56 0.20 -10.09
N ASN A 554 -5.22 -0.05 -11.24
CA ASN A 554 -5.32 0.93 -12.31
C ASN A 554 -6.09 2.17 -11.82
N PRO A 555 -5.52 3.39 -11.93
CA PRO A 555 -6.21 4.63 -11.58
C PRO A 555 -7.36 4.95 -12.54
N MET A 556 -7.41 4.32 -13.70
CA MET A 556 -8.39 4.60 -14.74
C MET A 556 -9.20 3.36 -15.09
N TYR A 557 -10.34 3.59 -15.75
CA TYR A 557 -11.12 2.53 -16.37
C TYR A 557 -11.54 2.91 -17.77
N GLN A 558 -11.90 1.91 -18.56
CA GLN A 558 -12.32 2.09 -19.93
C GLN A 558 -13.74 2.69 -19.96
N SER A 559 -13.93 3.76 -20.74
CA SER A 559 -15.26 4.32 -21.00
C SER A 559 -16.07 3.35 -21.88
N HIS A 560 -17.29 3.03 -21.46
CA HIS A 560 -18.27 2.35 -22.33
C HIS A 560 -18.95 3.31 -23.32
N ALA A 561 -18.84 4.63 -23.11
CA ALA A 561 -19.22 5.62 -24.10
C ALA A 561 -18.09 5.72 -25.13
N ARG A 562 -18.15 4.88 -26.15
CA ARG A 562 -17.39 5.07 -27.40
C ARG A 562 -18.10 6.15 -28.21
N GLU A 563 -17.96 7.40 -27.74
CA GLU A 563 -18.10 8.68 -28.47
C GLU A 563 -18.01 9.84 -27.48
#